data_AF-A0A7X2I2B8-F1
#
_entry.id   AF-A0A7X2I2B8-F1
#
_cell.length_a   1.000
_cell.length_b   1.000
_cell.length_c   1.000
_cell.angle_alpha   90.00
_cell.angle_beta   90.00
_cell.angle_gamma   90.00
#
_symmetry.space_group_name_H-M   'P 1'
#
loop_
_entity.id
_entity.type
_entity.pdbx_description
1 polymer ?
#
loop_
_entity_poly.entity_id
_entity_poly.type
_entity_poly.pdbx_seq_one_letter_code
_entity_poly.pdbx_strand_id
1 'polypeptide(L)'
;MAIMVDMENEEHAKKRLGRYYIPIWEGCDPTVSQSIKDFRERWKPYSTSSRRYPIGRLIQEVIDPAVAAYMATLPVRYSGYVPGAGTGVGFSAIIGLVGLDAMVRVQRQLLRQFIKTEDRQTPRDHRFTATLEALIELVCCCASKRPQTSAPAQGVSLNAQRKHGFCDFCGELSEFSAFMAKVAEQQVNDAELENRKKLELSHQYCEGHRPKLTNGEWNPAYRQAKRSLAQFELELARLSQQCAKPATPQVKSGDQLVDGYFFHYVMRQTLQPADKAELRNQARLMVDSKLSDRKKQILMLQWSGLNQSEIARRLGIARQAVSKALASIPAMFHLKKKRPIR
;
A
#
# COMPACT_ATOMS: atom_id res chain seq x y z
N MET A 1 -23.50 37.08 23.16
CA MET A 1 -23.94 35.83 22.48
C MET A 1 -22.72 35.17 21.86
N ALA A 2 -22.15 34.17 22.54
CA ALA A 2 -21.07 33.37 21.97
C ALA A 2 -21.70 32.27 21.11
N ILE A 3 -21.44 32.29 19.80
CA ILE A 3 -21.85 31.24 18.89
C ILE A 3 -20.93 30.04 19.18
N MET A 4 -21.42 29.06 19.94
CA MET A 4 -20.84 27.73 19.97
C MET A 4 -20.99 27.15 18.57
N VAL A 5 -19.94 27.21 17.76
CA VAL A 5 -19.83 26.42 16.54
C VAL A 5 -19.66 24.99 17.02
N ASP A 6 -20.74 24.20 16.97
CA ASP A 6 -20.71 22.76 17.23
C ASP A 6 -19.62 22.12 16.38
N MET A 7 -18.50 21.75 17.00
CA MET A 7 -17.47 20.94 16.35
C MET A 7 -18.07 19.55 16.13
N GLU A 8 -18.55 19.30 14.91
CA GLU A 8 -19.00 17.98 14.50
C GLU A 8 -17.91 16.94 14.82
N ASN A 9 -18.27 15.94 15.64
CA ASN A 9 -17.39 14.81 15.95
C ASN A 9 -17.09 14.00 14.65
N GLU A 10 -15.90 13.45 14.51
CA GLU A 10 -15.46 12.67 13.33
C GLU A 10 -16.40 11.49 13.03
N GLU A 11 -17.03 10.89 14.05
CA GLU A 11 -18.02 9.81 13.84
C GLU A 11 -19.31 10.31 13.17
N HIS A 12 -19.74 11.54 13.47
CA HIS A 12 -20.88 12.18 12.80
C HIS A 12 -20.52 12.60 11.37
N ALA A 13 -19.34 13.21 11.19
CA ALA A 13 -18.83 13.57 9.87
C ALA A 13 -18.71 12.34 8.95
N LYS A 14 -18.25 11.21 9.48
CA LYS A 14 -18.15 9.94 8.76
C LYS A 14 -19.52 9.42 8.31
N LYS A 15 -20.53 9.47 9.18
CA LYS A 15 -21.91 9.09 8.82
C LYS A 15 -22.50 10.00 7.75
N ARG A 16 -22.32 11.32 7.88
CA ARG A 16 -22.84 12.34 6.95
C ARG A 16 -22.18 12.27 5.57
N LEU A 17 -20.86 12.17 5.53
CA LEU A 17 -20.09 12.18 4.28
C LEU A 17 -20.05 10.80 3.61
N GLY A 18 -20.24 9.72 4.36
CA GLY A 18 -20.29 8.35 3.86
C GLY A 18 -19.08 8.01 2.98
N ARG A 19 -19.33 7.65 1.71
CA ARG A 19 -18.26 7.31 0.74
C ARG A 19 -17.31 8.46 0.39
N TYR A 20 -17.63 9.69 0.77
CA TYR A 20 -16.81 10.90 0.53
C TYR A 20 -16.03 11.33 1.78
N TYR A 21 -16.09 10.54 2.85
CA TYR A 21 -15.28 10.76 4.03
C TYR A 21 -13.81 10.42 3.73
N ILE A 22 -12.90 11.33 4.11
CA ILE A 22 -11.45 11.14 4.02
C ILE A 22 -10.92 11.06 5.45
N PRO A 23 -10.27 9.98 5.92
CA PRO A 23 -9.78 9.92 7.29
C PRO A 23 -8.67 10.96 7.54
N ILE A 24 -8.67 11.55 8.74
CA ILE A 24 -7.58 12.40 9.24
C ILE A 24 -6.94 11.65 10.42
N TRP A 25 -5.62 11.57 10.43
CA TRP A 25 -4.88 10.90 11.50
C TRP A 25 -4.84 11.74 12.78
N GLU A 26 -4.93 11.07 13.92
CA GLU A 26 -4.82 11.70 15.24
C GLU A 26 -3.44 12.35 15.39
N GLY A 27 -3.41 13.59 15.87
CA GLY A 27 -2.17 14.37 15.99
C GLY A 27 -1.71 15.06 14.70
N CYS A 28 -2.49 15.01 13.62
CA CYS A 28 -2.27 15.82 12.41
C CYS A 28 -2.21 17.32 12.77
N ASP A 29 -1.40 18.08 12.04
CA ASP A 29 -1.30 19.53 12.21
C ASP A 29 -2.68 20.21 12.11
N PRO A 30 -3.05 21.13 13.03
CA PRO A 30 -4.38 21.74 13.04
C PRO A 30 -4.74 22.44 11.73
N THR A 31 -3.81 23.19 11.12
CA THR A 31 -4.05 23.92 9.88
C THR A 31 -4.28 22.96 8.72
N VAL A 32 -3.47 21.91 8.62
CA VAL A 32 -3.67 20.87 7.59
C VAL A 32 -4.95 20.09 7.84
N SER A 33 -5.23 19.68 9.08
CA SER A 33 -6.46 18.96 9.43
C SER A 33 -7.72 19.75 9.07
N GLN A 34 -7.73 21.06 9.33
CA GLN A 34 -8.84 21.94 8.98
C GLN A 34 -9.00 22.05 7.46
N SER A 35 -7.91 22.20 6.72
CA SER A 35 -7.97 22.25 5.26
C SER A 35 -8.54 20.95 4.65
N ILE A 36 -8.22 19.78 5.23
CA ILE A 36 -8.82 18.50 4.82
C ILE A 36 -10.31 18.48 5.15
N LYS A 37 -10.75 19.03 6.28
CA LYS A 37 -12.17 19.16 6.61
C LYS A 37 -12.91 20.03 5.59
N ASP A 38 -12.34 21.18 5.24
CA ASP A 38 -12.92 22.07 4.22
C ASP A 38 -12.96 21.40 2.85
N PHE A 39 -11.93 20.60 2.53
CA PHE A 39 -11.89 19.79 1.32
C PHE A 39 -13.00 18.73 1.29
N ARG A 40 -13.27 18.04 2.41
CA ARG A 40 -14.32 17.01 2.53
C ARG A 40 -15.72 17.57 2.17
N GLU A 41 -16.00 18.82 2.49
CA GLU A 41 -17.28 19.46 2.16
C GLU A 41 -17.40 19.79 0.67
N ARG A 42 -16.30 20.22 0.04
CA ARG A 42 -16.30 20.73 -1.33
C ARG A 42 -16.04 19.68 -2.39
N TRP A 43 -15.34 18.60 -2.06
CA TRP A 43 -14.77 17.76 -3.11
C TRP A 43 -15.78 16.92 -3.86
N LYS A 44 -16.99 16.65 -3.36
CA LYS A 44 -18.00 15.74 -3.97
C LYS A 44 -18.14 15.84 -5.51
N PRO A 45 -18.29 17.03 -6.16
CA PRO A 45 -18.37 17.16 -7.62
C PRO A 45 -17.03 17.06 -8.37
N TYR A 46 -15.90 17.14 -7.66
CA TYR A 46 -14.56 17.12 -8.23
C TYR A 46 -14.06 15.69 -8.50
N SER A 47 -13.32 15.49 -9.59
CA SER A 47 -12.63 14.22 -9.90
C SER A 47 -11.44 14.46 -10.83
N THR A 48 -10.62 13.41 -11.04
CA THR A 48 -9.52 13.45 -12.02
C THR A 48 -10.00 13.58 -13.46
N SER A 49 -11.17 13.02 -13.77
CA SER A 49 -11.74 13.00 -15.13
C SER A 49 -12.66 14.19 -15.43
N SER A 50 -13.00 15.02 -14.43
CA SER A 50 -13.92 16.14 -14.58
C SER A 50 -13.22 17.36 -15.17
N ARG A 51 -13.67 17.81 -16.36
CA ARG A 51 -13.19 19.06 -16.97
C ARG A 51 -13.65 20.30 -16.23
N ARG A 52 -14.89 20.29 -15.70
CA ARG A 52 -15.52 21.43 -15.00
C ARG A 52 -15.03 21.55 -13.56
N TYR A 53 -14.78 20.42 -12.90
CA TYR A 53 -14.33 20.35 -11.50
C TYR A 53 -13.07 19.47 -11.37
N PRO A 54 -11.90 19.92 -11.88
CA PRO A 54 -10.67 19.15 -11.79
C PRO A 54 -10.22 19.02 -10.33
N ILE A 55 -10.01 17.80 -9.84
CA ILE A 55 -9.64 17.57 -8.43
C ILE A 55 -8.32 18.26 -8.06
N GLY A 56 -7.36 18.34 -8.99
CA GLY A 56 -6.10 19.04 -8.78
C GLY A 56 -6.28 20.52 -8.44
N ARG A 57 -7.28 21.19 -9.02
CA ARG A 57 -7.60 22.59 -8.71
C ARG A 57 -8.06 22.74 -7.26
N LEU A 58 -8.90 21.82 -6.77
CA LEU A 58 -9.36 21.88 -5.37
C LEU A 58 -8.22 21.63 -4.38
N ILE A 59 -7.29 20.72 -4.71
CA ILE A 59 -6.09 20.50 -3.90
C ILE A 59 -5.24 21.78 -3.86
N GLN A 60 -5.02 22.41 -5.02
CA GLN A 60 -4.29 23.67 -5.10
C GLN A 60 -4.93 24.80 -4.28
N GLU A 61 -6.26 24.93 -4.33
CA GLU A 61 -6.98 26.00 -3.63
C GLU A 61 -7.03 25.79 -2.11
N VAL A 62 -7.18 24.55 -1.66
CA VAL A 62 -7.51 24.25 -0.25
C VAL A 62 -6.31 23.68 0.51
N ILE A 63 -5.53 22.79 -0.10
CA ILE A 63 -4.50 22.02 0.59
C ILE A 63 -3.13 22.68 0.47
N ASP A 64 -2.74 23.16 -0.71
CA ASP A 64 -1.41 23.75 -0.92
C ASP A 64 -1.07 24.90 0.05
N PRO A 65 -1.99 25.86 0.34
CA PRO A 65 -1.71 26.92 1.32
C PRO A 65 -1.47 26.38 2.74
N ALA A 66 -2.24 25.38 3.15
CA ALA A 66 -2.12 24.77 4.48
C ALA A 66 -0.82 23.99 4.62
N VAL A 67 -0.43 23.23 3.59
CA VAL A 67 0.85 22.52 3.55
C VAL A 67 2.02 23.51 3.57
N ALA A 68 1.97 24.58 2.77
CA ALA A 68 3.01 25.60 2.76
C ALA A 68 3.16 26.30 4.12
N ALA A 69 2.05 26.69 4.73
CA ALA A 69 2.04 27.30 6.07
C ALA A 69 2.62 26.36 7.12
N TYR A 70 2.21 25.08 7.12
CA TYR A 70 2.75 24.08 8.03
C TYR A 70 4.26 23.88 7.84
N MET A 71 4.72 23.71 6.60
CA MET A 71 6.14 23.53 6.29
C MET A 71 7.00 24.71 6.71
N ALA A 72 6.47 25.94 6.67
CA ALA A 72 7.17 27.13 7.16
C ALA A 72 7.41 27.12 8.68
N THR A 73 6.64 26.35 9.46
CA THR A 73 6.84 26.19 10.90
C THR A 73 7.93 25.17 11.26
N LEU A 74 8.39 24.38 10.29
CA LEU A 74 9.30 23.27 10.51
C LEU A 74 10.75 23.66 10.18
N PRO A 75 11.74 23.00 10.83
CA PRO A 75 13.12 23.12 10.41
C PRO A 75 13.33 22.68 8.95
N VAL A 76 14.23 23.35 8.23
CA VAL A 76 14.51 23.11 6.80
C VAL A 76 14.79 21.64 6.47
N ARG A 77 15.39 20.88 7.40
CA ARG A 77 15.66 19.44 7.20
C ARG A 77 14.40 18.60 6.93
N TYR A 78 13.21 19.06 7.31
CA TYR A 78 11.95 18.33 7.06
C TYR A 78 11.47 18.48 5.61
N SER A 79 11.91 19.51 4.89
CA SER A 79 11.49 19.80 3.52
C SER A 79 11.80 18.67 2.55
N GLY A 80 12.90 17.93 2.78
CA GLY A 80 13.28 16.79 1.95
C GLY A 80 12.29 15.61 1.97
N TYR A 81 11.30 15.62 2.87
CA TYR A 81 10.34 14.52 3.02
C TYR A 81 8.93 14.86 2.54
N VAL A 82 8.74 16.04 1.94
CA VAL A 82 7.47 16.46 1.34
C VAL A 82 7.75 16.90 -0.10
N PRO A 83 7.16 16.24 -1.12
CA PRO A 83 7.41 16.61 -2.51
C PRO A 83 7.02 18.07 -2.77
N GLY A 84 7.97 18.82 -3.35
CA GLY A 84 7.80 20.25 -3.65
C GLY A 84 8.12 21.20 -2.48
N ALA A 85 8.23 20.70 -1.24
CA ALA A 85 8.58 21.56 -0.11
C ALA A 85 10.03 22.07 -0.25
N GLY A 86 10.21 23.38 -0.07
CA GLY A 86 11.50 24.04 -0.20
C GLY A 86 11.96 24.33 -1.63
N THR A 87 11.22 23.89 -2.66
CA THR A 87 11.54 24.17 -4.08
C THR A 87 10.64 25.24 -4.70
N GLY A 88 9.67 25.76 -3.94
CA GLY A 88 8.65 26.70 -4.43
C GLY A 88 7.55 26.05 -5.28
N VAL A 89 7.56 24.73 -5.43
CA VAL A 89 6.55 23.99 -6.19
C VAL A 89 5.48 23.46 -5.25
N GLY A 90 4.21 23.81 -5.52
CA GLY A 90 3.07 23.38 -4.71
C GLY A 90 2.82 21.87 -4.74
N PHE A 91 2.21 21.36 -3.69
CA PHE A 91 1.86 19.94 -3.55
C PHE A 91 0.96 19.47 -4.70
N SER A 92 -0.02 20.28 -5.11
CA SER A 92 -0.88 20.01 -6.27
C SER A 92 -0.11 20.02 -7.59
N ALA A 93 0.91 20.87 -7.72
CA ALA A 93 1.72 20.95 -8.94
C ALA A 93 2.55 19.68 -9.13
N ILE A 94 3.14 19.14 -8.05
CA ILE A 94 3.82 17.83 -8.11
C ILE A 94 2.83 16.73 -8.50
N ILE A 95 1.63 16.71 -7.93
CA ILE A 95 0.57 15.77 -8.33
C ILE A 95 0.25 15.90 -9.82
N GLY A 96 0.20 17.12 -10.36
CA GLY A 96 -0.02 17.35 -11.80
C GLY A 96 1.07 16.77 -12.69
N LEU A 97 2.32 16.74 -12.21
CA LEU A 97 3.46 16.19 -12.96
C LEU A 97 3.52 14.66 -12.91
N VAL A 98 3.32 14.06 -11.74
CA VAL A 98 3.55 12.62 -11.54
C VAL A 98 2.27 11.79 -11.51
N GLY A 99 1.11 12.42 -11.34
CA GLY A 99 -0.17 11.78 -11.12
C GLY A 99 -0.40 11.33 -9.67
N LEU A 100 -1.67 11.19 -9.28
CA LEU A 100 -2.06 10.87 -7.90
C LEU A 100 -1.52 9.53 -7.41
N ASP A 101 -1.57 8.48 -8.23
CA ASP A 101 -1.11 7.13 -7.86
C ASP A 101 0.42 7.10 -7.62
N ALA A 102 1.21 7.83 -8.41
CA ALA A 102 2.65 7.95 -8.20
C ALA A 102 2.97 8.84 -6.99
N MET A 103 2.21 9.93 -6.79
CA MET A 103 2.37 10.82 -5.65
C MET A 103 2.24 10.07 -4.31
N VAL A 104 1.24 9.18 -4.19
CA VAL A 104 1.07 8.32 -3.00
C VAL A 104 2.34 7.51 -2.73
N ARG A 105 2.93 6.89 -3.77
CA ARG A 105 4.13 6.07 -3.64
C ARG A 105 5.34 6.90 -3.20
N VAL A 106 5.53 8.08 -3.81
CA VAL A 106 6.63 8.99 -3.49
C VAL A 106 6.49 9.49 -2.04
N GLN A 107 5.32 10.00 -1.66
CA GLN A 107 5.08 10.52 -0.31
C GLN A 107 5.30 9.43 0.76
N ARG A 108 4.86 8.19 0.51
CA ARG A 108 5.12 7.04 1.39
C ARG A 108 6.60 6.71 1.50
N GLN A 109 7.34 6.75 0.39
CA GLN A 109 8.77 6.49 0.40
C GLN A 109 9.53 7.55 1.20
N LEU A 110 9.17 8.82 1.04
CA LEU A 110 9.76 9.93 1.77
C LEU A 110 9.44 9.84 3.27
N LEU A 111 8.20 9.50 3.65
CA LEU A 111 7.85 9.28 5.05
C LEU A 111 8.66 8.13 5.67
N ARG A 112 8.85 7.01 4.95
CA ARG A 112 9.72 5.92 5.40
C ARG A 112 11.16 6.38 5.61
N GLN A 113 11.66 7.23 4.72
CA GLN A 113 13.00 7.78 4.85
C GLN A 113 13.10 8.66 6.10
N PHE A 114 12.15 9.58 6.32
CA PHE A 114 12.08 10.42 7.51
C PHE A 114 12.13 9.60 8.81
N ILE A 115 11.28 8.58 8.92
CA ILE A 115 11.23 7.69 10.10
C ILE A 115 12.57 6.99 10.34
N LYS A 116 13.29 6.65 9.26
CA LYS A 116 14.57 5.96 9.35
C LYS A 116 15.73 6.89 9.72
N THR A 117 15.70 8.16 9.31
CA THR A 117 16.87 9.04 9.35
C THR A 117 16.74 10.21 10.32
N GLU A 118 15.54 10.75 10.52
CA GLU A 118 15.34 12.02 11.24
C GLU A 118 14.40 11.90 12.45
N ASP A 119 13.49 10.94 12.44
CA ASP A 119 12.49 10.76 13.50
C ASP A 119 13.15 10.43 14.85
N ARG A 120 12.97 11.34 15.81
CA ARG A 120 13.45 11.21 17.19
C ARG A 120 12.30 10.93 18.16
N GLN A 121 11.11 10.60 17.66
CA GLN A 121 9.91 10.35 18.44
C GLN A 121 9.49 11.56 19.31
N THR A 122 9.81 12.77 18.85
CA THR A 122 9.37 13.99 19.52
C THR A 122 7.91 14.29 19.17
N PRO A 123 7.18 15.09 19.98
CA PRO A 123 5.81 15.50 19.64
C PRO A 123 5.71 16.18 18.26
N ARG A 124 6.78 16.85 17.82
CA ARG A 124 6.87 17.44 16.48
C ARG A 124 6.96 16.37 15.40
N ASP A 125 7.78 15.34 15.59
CA ASP A 125 7.95 14.24 14.62
C ASP A 125 6.69 13.39 14.51
N HIS A 126 6.00 13.16 15.63
CA HIS A 126 4.68 12.53 15.64
C HIS A 126 3.66 13.35 14.88
N ARG A 127 3.59 14.67 15.12
CA ARG A 127 2.72 15.59 14.35
C ARG A 127 3.05 15.56 12.86
N PHE A 128 4.33 15.61 12.51
CA PHE A 128 4.77 15.54 11.12
C PHE A 128 4.36 14.24 10.44
N THR A 129 4.59 13.11 11.10
CA THR A 129 4.18 11.79 10.62
C THR A 129 2.66 11.72 10.42
N ALA A 130 1.88 12.11 11.41
CA ALA A 130 0.41 12.13 11.32
C ALA A 130 -0.09 13.06 10.20
N THR A 131 0.57 14.19 9.98
CA THR A 131 0.23 15.14 8.91
C THR A 131 0.50 14.54 7.53
N LEU A 132 1.65 13.88 7.33
CA LEU A 132 1.95 13.20 6.08
C LEU A 132 1.02 12.03 5.81
N GLU A 133 0.68 11.24 6.83
CA GLU A 133 -0.30 10.15 6.72
C GLU A 133 -1.69 10.68 6.33
N ALA A 134 -2.14 11.80 6.90
CA ALA A 134 -3.40 12.45 6.52
C ALA A 134 -3.40 12.94 5.07
N LEU A 135 -2.28 13.52 4.59
CA LEU A 135 -2.12 13.92 3.19
C LEU A 135 -2.08 12.72 2.25
N ILE A 136 -1.42 11.63 2.62
CA ILE A 136 -1.41 10.37 1.86
C ILE A 136 -2.84 9.84 1.71
N GLU A 137 -3.62 9.79 2.79
CA GLU A 137 -5.02 9.35 2.76
C GLU A 137 -5.87 10.23 1.85
N LEU A 138 -5.70 11.57 1.90
CA LEU A 138 -6.37 12.49 0.99
C LEU A 138 -6.05 12.17 -0.48
N VAL A 139 -4.78 11.99 -0.82
CA VAL A 139 -4.36 11.68 -2.20
C VAL A 139 -4.88 10.30 -2.64
N CYS A 140 -4.84 9.30 -1.76
CA CYS A 140 -5.43 7.96 -2.00
C CYS A 140 -6.94 8.04 -2.29
N CYS A 141 -7.68 8.81 -1.50
CA CYS A 141 -9.11 9.05 -1.71
C CYS A 141 -9.38 9.75 -3.04
N CYS A 142 -8.54 10.74 -3.41
CA CYS A 142 -8.63 11.42 -4.71
C CYS A 142 -8.35 10.46 -5.88
N ALA A 143 -7.33 9.60 -5.78
CA ALA A 143 -6.97 8.62 -6.81
C ALA A 143 -8.06 7.55 -7.02
N SER A 144 -8.78 7.23 -5.94
CA SER A 144 -9.83 6.22 -5.91
C SER A 144 -11.21 6.75 -6.33
N LYS A 145 -11.35 8.07 -6.48
CA LYS A 145 -12.63 8.71 -6.75
C LYS A 145 -13.07 8.50 -8.20
N ARG A 146 -14.24 7.87 -8.36
CA ARG A 146 -14.90 7.71 -9.67
C ARG A 146 -15.73 8.94 -10.03
N PRO A 147 -15.78 9.38 -11.31
CA PRO A 147 -16.70 10.41 -11.76
C PRO A 147 -18.17 9.97 -11.58
N GLN A 148 -19.07 10.90 -11.24
CA GLN A 148 -20.49 10.62 -11.01
C GLN A 148 -21.26 10.34 -12.32
N THR A 149 -20.72 10.76 -13.46
CA THR A 149 -21.29 10.55 -14.79
C THR A 149 -20.21 10.03 -15.73
N SER A 150 -19.95 8.73 -15.67
CA SER A 150 -19.30 8.02 -16.78
C SER A 150 -20.32 7.10 -17.40
N ALA A 151 -21.10 7.63 -18.36
CA ALA A 151 -21.63 6.75 -19.39
C ALA A 151 -20.43 6.12 -20.10
N PRO A 152 -20.38 4.80 -20.29
CA PRO A 152 -19.31 4.20 -21.06
C PRO A 152 -19.33 4.81 -22.46
N ALA A 153 -18.19 5.29 -22.94
CA ALA A 153 -18.05 5.66 -24.34
C ALA A 153 -18.50 4.46 -25.18
N GLN A 154 -19.42 4.69 -26.13
CA GLN A 154 -19.87 3.66 -27.06
C GLN A 154 -18.65 2.96 -27.68
N GLY A 155 -18.56 1.64 -27.50
CA GLY A 155 -17.49 0.81 -28.05
C GLY A 155 -16.32 0.52 -27.10
N VAL A 156 -16.25 1.12 -25.91
CA VAL A 156 -15.26 0.73 -24.89
C VAL A 156 -15.94 -0.23 -23.92
N SER A 157 -15.66 -1.53 -24.07
CA SER A 157 -16.18 -2.54 -23.17
C SER A 157 -15.81 -2.21 -21.72
N LEU A 158 -16.72 -2.49 -20.79
CA LEU A 158 -16.60 -2.30 -19.34
C LEU A 158 -15.31 -2.92 -18.73
N ASN A 159 -14.57 -3.71 -19.50
CA ASN A 159 -13.33 -4.36 -19.10
C ASN A 159 -12.07 -3.49 -19.25
N ALA A 160 -12.09 -2.40 -20.04
CA ALA A 160 -10.96 -1.47 -20.14
C ALA A 160 -10.87 -0.50 -18.95
N GLN A 161 -11.95 -0.37 -18.15
CA GLN A 161 -12.04 0.53 -16.99
C GLN A 161 -11.76 -0.16 -15.64
N ARG A 162 -11.56 -1.48 -15.61
CA ARG A 162 -10.96 -2.14 -14.44
C ARG A 162 -9.49 -1.76 -14.44
N LYS A 163 -9.12 -0.74 -13.64
CA LYS A 163 -7.72 -0.42 -13.31
C LYS A 163 -6.97 -1.75 -13.11
N HIS A 164 -6.09 -2.06 -14.06
CA HIS A 164 -5.00 -3.02 -14.03
C HIS A 164 -5.18 -4.20 -13.06
N GLY A 165 -5.65 -5.34 -13.56
CA GLY A 165 -5.67 -6.58 -12.81
C GLY A 165 -4.24 -7.06 -12.54
N PHE A 166 -3.96 -7.44 -11.29
CA PHE A 166 -2.76 -8.21 -10.96
C PHE A 166 -2.88 -9.62 -11.53
N CYS A 167 -1.74 -10.24 -11.78
CA CYS A 167 -1.65 -11.66 -12.06
C CYS A 167 -2.26 -12.46 -10.91
N ASP A 168 -3.04 -13.49 -11.19
CA ASP A 168 -3.68 -14.33 -10.16
C ASP A 168 -2.69 -14.97 -9.17
N PHE A 169 -1.41 -15.09 -9.54
CA PHE A 169 -0.39 -15.80 -8.76
C PHE A 169 0.64 -14.90 -8.07
N CYS A 170 0.72 -13.60 -8.40
CA CYS A 170 1.68 -12.67 -7.81
C CYS A 170 1.20 -11.22 -7.84
N GLY A 171 2.06 -10.28 -7.47
CA GLY A 171 1.80 -8.84 -7.46
C GLY A 171 2.11 -8.11 -8.76
N GLU A 172 2.61 -8.81 -9.78
CA GLU A 172 2.81 -8.23 -11.11
C GLU A 172 1.47 -7.98 -11.81
N LEU A 173 1.44 -7.04 -12.76
CA LEU A 173 0.27 -6.82 -13.61
C LEU A 173 0.07 -8.00 -14.58
N SER A 174 -1.18 -8.32 -14.91
CA SER A 174 -1.45 -9.25 -16.02
C SER A 174 -0.90 -8.71 -17.34
N GLU A 175 -0.60 -9.57 -18.31
CA GLU A 175 -0.05 -9.17 -19.62
C GLU A 175 -0.89 -8.05 -20.26
N PHE A 176 -2.21 -8.20 -20.23
CA PHE A 176 -3.14 -7.16 -20.69
C PHE A 176 -3.00 -5.86 -19.89
N SER A 177 -2.95 -5.95 -18.56
CA SER A 177 -2.89 -4.78 -17.69
C SER A 177 -1.55 -4.03 -17.79
N ALA A 178 -0.45 -4.75 -17.93
CA ALA A 178 0.88 -4.20 -18.17
C ALA A 178 0.96 -3.52 -19.55
N PHE A 179 0.34 -4.13 -20.56
CA PHE A 179 0.23 -3.53 -21.88
C PHE A 179 -0.58 -2.23 -21.85
N MET A 180 -1.75 -2.23 -21.22
CA MET A 180 -2.58 -1.04 -21.10
C MET A 180 -1.88 0.10 -20.34
N ALA A 181 -1.03 -0.23 -19.35
CA ALA A 181 -0.21 0.77 -18.67
C ALA A 181 0.80 1.42 -19.63
N LYS A 182 1.50 0.64 -20.46
CA LYS A 182 2.41 1.16 -21.49
C LYS A 182 1.71 2.03 -22.54
N VAL A 183 0.51 1.63 -22.95
CA VAL A 183 -0.32 2.44 -23.88
C VAL A 183 -0.71 3.77 -23.25
N ALA A 184 -1.10 3.78 -21.97
CA ALA A 184 -1.44 5.01 -21.25
C ALA A 184 -0.23 5.97 -21.09
N GLU A 185 0.98 5.42 -20.98
CA GLU A 185 2.23 6.17 -20.91
C GLU A 185 2.79 6.61 -22.27
N GLN A 186 2.03 6.43 -23.38
CA GLN A 186 2.46 6.74 -24.75
C GLN A 186 3.75 6.01 -25.19
N GLN A 187 4.12 4.91 -24.54
CA GLN A 187 5.33 4.14 -24.83
C GLN A 187 5.14 3.11 -25.96
N VAL A 188 4.01 3.14 -26.67
CA VAL A 188 3.68 2.20 -27.75
C VAL A 188 3.27 3.00 -28.98
N ASN A 189 3.93 2.76 -30.11
CA ASN A 189 3.55 3.37 -31.39
C ASN A 189 2.37 2.63 -32.05
N ASP A 190 1.67 3.26 -33.00
CA ASP A 190 0.46 2.70 -33.62
C ASP A 190 0.71 1.34 -34.32
N ALA A 191 1.92 1.11 -34.83
CA ALA A 191 2.31 -0.16 -35.47
C ALA A 191 2.52 -1.30 -34.44
N GLU A 192 3.10 -1.01 -33.28
CA GLU A 192 3.21 -1.96 -32.16
C GLU A 192 1.85 -2.25 -31.54
N LEU A 193 0.96 -1.25 -31.48
CA LEU A 193 -0.42 -1.42 -31.03
C LEU A 193 -1.17 -2.41 -31.93
N GLU A 194 -0.99 -2.34 -33.25
CA GLU A 194 -1.63 -3.24 -34.21
C GLU A 194 -1.03 -4.65 -34.23
N ASN A 195 0.29 -4.78 -34.09
CA ASN A 195 0.96 -6.08 -33.93
C ASN A 195 0.64 -6.76 -32.59
N ARG A 196 0.52 -6.01 -31.49
CA ARG A 196 0.18 -6.56 -30.16
C ARG A 196 -1.33 -6.77 -29.96
N LYS A 197 -2.20 -6.11 -30.73
CA LYS A 197 -3.61 -6.51 -30.84
C LYS A 197 -3.79 -7.92 -31.41
N LYS A 198 -2.82 -8.42 -32.19
CA LYS A 198 -2.78 -9.82 -32.67
C LYS A 198 -2.23 -10.80 -31.62
N LEU A 199 -1.61 -10.31 -30.54
CA LEU A 199 -1.15 -11.15 -29.44
C LEU A 199 -2.30 -11.38 -28.46
N GLU A 200 -2.63 -12.65 -28.20
CA GLU A 200 -3.58 -13.06 -27.16
C GLU A 200 -2.98 -12.76 -25.77
N LEU A 201 -3.05 -11.51 -25.33
CA LEU A 201 -2.56 -11.09 -24.01
C LEU A 201 -3.46 -11.67 -22.92
N SER A 202 -2.86 -12.32 -21.93
CA SER A 202 -3.62 -12.82 -20.79
C SER A 202 -4.17 -11.68 -19.94
N HIS A 203 -5.47 -11.75 -19.65
CA HIS A 203 -6.10 -10.90 -18.65
C HIS A 203 -5.84 -11.38 -17.20
N GLN A 204 -5.45 -12.64 -17.02
CA GLN A 204 -5.32 -13.31 -15.72
C GLN A 204 -3.88 -13.43 -15.23
N TYR A 205 -2.93 -13.60 -16.15
CA TYR A 205 -1.54 -13.93 -15.79
C TYR A 205 -0.57 -12.86 -16.28
N CYS A 206 0.50 -12.64 -15.53
CA CYS A 206 1.66 -11.91 -16.03
C CYS A 206 2.46 -12.79 -17.00
N GLU A 207 3.43 -12.19 -17.69
CA GLU A 207 4.31 -12.90 -18.63
C GLU A 207 5.03 -14.08 -17.97
N GLY A 208 5.49 -13.93 -16.72
CA GLY A 208 6.15 -15.01 -15.96
C GLY A 208 5.21 -16.16 -15.56
N HIS A 209 3.90 -15.93 -15.54
CA HIS A 209 2.88 -16.90 -15.14
C HIS A 209 1.94 -17.30 -16.28
N ARG A 210 2.22 -16.93 -17.53
CA ARG A 210 1.40 -17.40 -18.66
C ARG A 210 1.45 -18.93 -18.77
N PRO A 211 0.35 -19.62 -19.14
CA PRO A 211 0.32 -21.09 -19.18
C PRO A 211 1.31 -21.73 -20.16
N LYS A 212 1.43 -21.14 -21.36
CA LYS A 212 2.37 -21.58 -22.40
C LYS A 212 3.36 -20.47 -22.69
N LEU A 213 4.64 -20.79 -22.78
CA LEU A 213 5.70 -19.89 -23.19
C LEU A 213 5.54 -19.48 -24.67
N THR A 214 6.31 -18.50 -25.11
CA THR A 214 6.29 -18.01 -26.51
C THR A 214 6.69 -19.08 -27.52
N ASN A 215 7.48 -20.07 -27.09
CA ASN A 215 7.85 -21.25 -27.88
C ASN A 215 6.76 -22.36 -27.88
N GLY A 216 5.61 -22.14 -27.23
CA GLY A 216 4.50 -23.09 -27.16
C GLY A 216 4.61 -24.15 -26.05
N GLU A 217 5.75 -24.24 -25.36
CA GLU A 217 5.95 -25.17 -24.25
C GLU A 217 5.17 -24.75 -23.00
N TRP A 218 4.85 -25.71 -22.13
CA TRP A 218 4.19 -25.42 -20.87
C TRP A 218 5.13 -24.74 -19.87
N ASN A 219 4.69 -23.62 -19.31
CA ASN A 219 5.46 -22.88 -18.32
C ASN A 219 5.48 -23.62 -16.96
N PRO A 220 6.66 -24.04 -16.45
CA PRO A 220 6.77 -24.69 -15.13
C PRO A 220 6.34 -23.79 -13.97
N ALA A 221 6.60 -22.47 -14.06
CA ALA A 221 6.22 -21.50 -13.04
C ALA A 221 4.69 -21.40 -12.91
N TYR A 222 3.97 -21.40 -14.04
CA TYR A 222 2.51 -21.49 -14.04
C TYR A 222 2.01 -22.74 -13.30
N ARG A 223 2.56 -23.93 -13.61
CA ARG A 223 2.15 -25.19 -12.96
C ARG A 223 2.44 -25.19 -11.46
N GLN A 224 3.59 -24.68 -11.05
CA GLN A 224 3.96 -24.57 -9.64
C GLN A 224 3.07 -23.59 -8.88
N ALA A 225 2.84 -22.40 -9.45
CA ALA A 225 1.97 -21.40 -8.86
C ALA A 225 0.53 -21.91 -8.74
N LYS A 226 0.00 -22.55 -9.78
CA LYS A 226 -1.34 -23.16 -9.78
C LYS A 226 -1.50 -24.23 -8.70
N ARG A 227 -0.50 -25.10 -8.50
CA ARG A 227 -0.50 -26.11 -7.43
C ARG A 227 -0.48 -25.51 -6.03
N SER A 228 0.06 -24.30 -5.88
CA SER A 228 0.21 -23.62 -4.58
C SER A 228 -0.76 -22.44 -4.41
N LEU A 229 -1.81 -22.36 -5.23
CA LEU A 229 -2.77 -21.25 -5.24
C LEU A 229 -3.55 -21.14 -3.93
N ALA A 230 -4.04 -22.25 -3.37
CA ALA A 230 -4.76 -22.20 -2.09
C ALA A 230 -3.87 -21.65 -0.95
N GLN A 231 -2.60 -22.04 -0.94
CA GLN A 231 -1.64 -21.53 0.03
C GLN A 231 -1.32 -20.04 -0.22
N PHE A 232 -1.24 -19.63 -1.48
CA PHE A 232 -1.09 -18.22 -1.86
C PHE A 232 -2.17 -17.33 -1.27
N GLU A 233 -3.42 -17.71 -1.53
CA GLU A 233 -4.61 -16.95 -1.15
C GLU A 233 -4.72 -16.88 0.36
N LEU A 234 -4.38 -17.99 1.05
CA LEU A 234 -4.29 -18.02 2.50
C LEU A 234 -3.28 -17.00 3.02
N GLU A 235 -2.01 -17.05 2.59
CA GLU A 235 -1.00 -16.11 3.11
C GLU A 235 -1.30 -14.66 2.71
N LEU A 236 -1.87 -14.43 1.53
CA LEU A 236 -2.31 -13.11 1.09
C LEU A 236 -3.44 -12.58 1.98
N ALA A 237 -4.42 -13.42 2.33
CA ALA A 237 -5.50 -13.03 3.23
C ALA A 237 -4.96 -12.67 4.61
N ARG A 238 -4.05 -13.49 5.17
CA ARG A 238 -3.41 -13.23 6.47
C ARG A 238 -2.62 -11.93 6.47
N LEU A 239 -1.81 -11.67 5.44
CA LEU A 239 -1.09 -10.40 5.27
C LEU A 239 -2.05 -9.22 5.16
N SER A 240 -3.07 -9.32 4.31
CA SER A 240 -4.03 -8.24 4.07
C SER A 240 -4.81 -7.90 5.35
N GLN A 241 -5.24 -8.91 6.09
CA GLN A 241 -5.96 -8.76 7.36
C GLN A 241 -5.09 -8.13 8.44
N GLN A 242 -3.83 -8.55 8.56
CA GLN A 242 -2.90 -7.96 9.52
C GLN A 242 -2.53 -6.52 9.15
N CYS A 243 -2.38 -6.21 7.86
CA CYS A 243 -2.11 -4.85 7.41
C CYS A 243 -3.30 -3.91 7.63
N ALA A 244 -4.53 -4.41 7.57
CA ALA A 244 -5.74 -3.60 7.77
C ALA A 244 -5.84 -2.99 9.17
N LYS A 245 -5.33 -3.68 10.19
CA LYS A 245 -5.24 -3.16 11.57
C LYS A 245 -3.90 -3.59 12.18
N PRO A 246 -2.81 -2.84 11.94
CA PRO A 246 -1.46 -3.27 12.29
C PRO A 246 -1.17 -3.25 13.80
N ALA A 247 -2.00 -2.57 14.59
CA ALA A 247 -1.77 -2.36 16.02
C ALA A 247 -1.95 -3.61 16.91
N THR A 248 -2.67 -4.64 16.42
CA THR A 248 -2.92 -5.87 17.19
C THR A 248 -2.88 -7.10 16.27
N PRO A 249 -2.62 -8.31 16.79
CA PRO A 249 -2.71 -9.53 15.98
C PRO A 249 -4.15 -9.75 15.46
N GLN A 250 -4.31 -9.77 14.13
CA GLN A 250 -5.64 -9.85 13.48
C GLN A 250 -5.91 -11.15 12.75
N VAL A 251 -4.87 -11.94 12.44
CA VAL A 251 -4.94 -13.06 11.50
C VAL A 251 -5.90 -14.16 11.94
N LYS A 252 -6.07 -14.35 13.26
CA LYS A 252 -7.02 -15.30 13.86
C LYS A 252 -6.88 -16.70 13.25
N SER A 253 -5.65 -17.17 13.04
CA SER A 253 -5.38 -18.48 12.42
C SER A 253 -5.74 -19.68 13.31
N GLY A 254 -6.17 -19.43 14.55
CA GLY A 254 -6.31 -20.45 15.59
C GLY A 254 -4.99 -20.78 16.29
N ASP A 255 -3.88 -20.14 15.90
CA ASP A 255 -2.55 -20.33 16.49
C ASP A 255 -1.91 -18.99 16.81
N GLN A 256 -1.76 -18.71 18.10
CA GLN A 256 -1.23 -17.44 18.60
C GLN A 256 0.22 -17.16 18.15
N LEU A 257 1.04 -18.19 17.92
CA LEU A 257 2.42 -18.01 17.45
C LEU A 257 2.44 -17.62 15.97
N VAL A 258 1.53 -18.16 15.17
CA VAL A 258 1.38 -17.77 13.75
C VAL A 258 0.82 -16.36 13.64
N ASP A 259 -0.22 -16.04 14.42
CA ASP A 259 -0.79 -14.69 14.48
C ASP A 259 0.26 -13.66 14.95
N GLY A 260 1.04 -13.99 15.98
CA GLY A 260 2.15 -13.18 16.47
C GLY A 260 3.25 -12.98 15.42
N TYR A 261 3.58 -14.02 14.65
CA TYR A 261 4.52 -13.89 13.54
C TYR A 261 4.06 -12.85 12.52
N PHE A 262 2.81 -12.93 12.06
CA PHE A 262 2.28 -11.96 11.09
C PHE A 262 2.27 -10.54 11.63
N PHE A 263 1.86 -10.36 12.89
CA PHE A 263 1.90 -9.07 13.57
C PHE A 263 3.30 -8.46 13.52
N HIS A 264 4.33 -9.17 14.02
CA HIS A 264 5.71 -8.65 14.02
C HIS A 264 6.31 -8.52 12.62
N TYR A 265 5.95 -9.42 11.70
CA TYR A 265 6.40 -9.37 10.31
C TYR A 265 5.88 -8.12 9.61
N VAL A 266 4.56 -7.86 9.66
CA VAL A 266 3.93 -6.70 9.03
C VAL A 266 4.39 -5.39 9.66
N MET A 267 4.47 -5.33 11.00
CA MET A 267 4.99 -4.14 11.70
C MET A 267 6.39 -3.74 11.22
N ARG A 268 7.24 -4.70 10.86
CA ARG A 268 8.59 -4.43 10.36
C ARG A 268 8.60 -3.96 8.90
N GLN A 269 7.70 -4.48 8.08
CA GLN A 269 7.73 -4.28 6.62
C GLN A 269 7.08 -2.97 6.17
N THR A 270 6.47 -2.19 7.09
CA THR A 270 5.74 -0.93 6.76
C THR A 270 4.67 -1.12 5.67
N LEU A 271 4.10 -2.33 5.56
CA LEU A 271 3.10 -2.68 4.56
C LEU A 271 1.76 -2.07 4.94
N GLN A 272 1.12 -1.41 3.98
CA GLN A 272 -0.21 -0.83 4.14
C GLN A 272 -1.24 -1.61 3.32
N PRO A 273 -2.54 -1.56 3.67
CA PRO A 273 -3.61 -2.23 2.92
C PRO A 273 -3.68 -1.86 1.44
N ALA A 274 -3.23 -0.66 1.09
CA ALA A 274 -3.21 -0.18 -0.29
C ALA A 274 -2.04 -0.74 -1.13
N ASP A 275 -1.01 -1.33 -0.50
CA ASP A 275 0.17 -1.87 -1.18
C ASP A 275 -0.11 -3.26 -1.78
N LYS A 276 -1.19 -3.37 -2.58
CA LYS A 276 -1.73 -4.64 -3.07
C LYS A 276 -0.71 -5.48 -3.85
N ALA A 277 0.09 -4.86 -4.72
CA ALA A 277 1.17 -5.54 -5.43
C ALA A 277 2.19 -6.15 -4.45
N GLU A 278 2.64 -5.36 -3.48
CA GLU A 278 3.65 -5.82 -2.52
C GLU A 278 3.10 -6.92 -1.62
N LEU A 279 1.86 -6.79 -1.12
CA LEU A 279 1.21 -7.85 -0.33
C LEU A 279 1.13 -9.17 -1.10
N ARG A 280 0.80 -9.12 -2.39
CA ARG A 280 0.77 -10.29 -3.27
C ARG A 280 2.17 -10.85 -3.51
N ASN A 281 3.17 -10.01 -3.76
CA ASN A 281 4.55 -10.47 -3.93
C ASN A 281 5.10 -11.11 -2.64
N GLN A 282 4.84 -10.53 -1.48
CA GLN A 282 5.20 -11.09 -0.18
C GLN A 282 4.53 -12.44 0.07
N ALA A 283 3.22 -12.54 -0.18
CA ALA A 283 2.49 -13.81 -0.07
C ALA A 283 3.10 -14.87 -1.01
N ARG A 284 3.42 -14.50 -2.25
CA ARG A 284 4.05 -15.42 -3.21
C ARG A 284 5.41 -15.91 -2.72
N LEU A 285 6.25 -14.99 -2.25
CA LEU A 285 7.57 -15.34 -1.70
C LEU A 285 7.48 -16.26 -0.48
N MET A 286 6.50 -16.07 0.41
CA MET A 286 6.28 -16.98 1.55
C MET A 286 5.98 -18.40 1.09
N VAL A 287 5.14 -18.55 0.06
CA VAL A 287 4.75 -19.86 -0.48
C VAL A 287 5.90 -20.51 -1.23
N ASP A 288 6.59 -19.77 -2.10
CA ASP A 288 7.70 -20.28 -2.90
C ASP A 288 8.89 -20.70 -2.01
N SER A 289 9.09 -19.99 -0.89
CA SER A 289 10.10 -20.33 0.13
C SER A 289 9.65 -21.45 1.09
N LYS A 290 8.46 -22.01 0.89
CA LYS A 290 7.85 -23.05 1.74
C LYS A 290 7.85 -22.62 3.22
N LEU A 291 7.42 -21.39 3.51
CA LEU A 291 7.32 -20.84 4.86
C LEU A 291 6.05 -21.37 5.56
N SER A 292 6.10 -22.61 6.02
CA SER A 292 4.98 -23.25 6.73
C SER A 292 4.67 -22.59 8.07
N ASP A 293 3.47 -22.82 8.59
CA ASP A 293 3.07 -22.33 9.91
C ASP A 293 4.00 -22.85 11.02
N ARG A 294 4.51 -24.08 10.89
CA ARG A 294 5.55 -24.61 11.79
C ARG A 294 6.84 -23.78 11.76
N LYS A 295 7.27 -23.29 10.60
CA LYS A 295 8.42 -22.38 10.49
C LYS A 295 8.11 -21.01 11.10
N LYS A 296 6.90 -20.48 10.90
CA LYS A 296 6.43 -19.23 11.52
C LYS A 296 6.44 -19.33 13.05
N GLN A 297 5.94 -20.44 13.60
CA GLN A 297 6.01 -20.75 15.05
C GLN A 297 7.46 -20.73 15.56
N ILE A 298 8.38 -21.41 14.87
CA ILE A 298 9.81 -21.45 15.24
C ILE A 298 10.40 -20.03 15.26
N LEU A 299 10.15 -19.23 14.23
CA LEU A 299 10.62 -17.83 14.14
C LEU A 299 10.04 -16.97 15.28
N MET A 300 8.77 -17.15 15.60
CA MET A 300 8.12 -16.39 16.67
C MET A 300 8.67 -16.76 18.06
N LEU A 301 8.94 -18.03 18.31
CA LEU A 301 9.57 -18.48 19.56
C LEU A 301 11.04 -18.05 19.66
N GLN A 302 11.77 -18.05 18.54
CA GLN A 302 13.12 -17.49 18.50
C GLN A 302 13.09 -15.99 18.79
N TRP A 303 12.11 -15.27 18.24
CA TRP A 303 11.93 -13.85 18.49
C TRP A 303 11.58 -13.56 19.97
N SER A 304 10.80 -14.40 20.64
CA SER A 304 10.54 -14.26 22.08
C SER A 304 11.76 -14.56 22.96
N GLY A 305 12.82 -15.12 22.38
CA GLY A 305 14.12 -15.31 23.02
C GLY A 305 14.46 -16.75 23.40
N LEU A 306 13.65 -17.72 22.99
CA LEU A 306 13.94 -19.13 23.26
C LEU A 306 15.10 -19.63 22.39
N ASN A 307 15.94 -20.48 22.97
CA ASN A 307 16.97 -21.20 22.23
C ASN A 307 16.37 -22.43 21.49
N GLN A 308 17.16 -23.05 20.61
CA GLN A 308 16.67 -24.16 19.79
C GLN A 308 16.18 -25.38 20.61
N SER A 309 16.76 -25.64 21.77
CA SER A 309 16.36 -26.76 22.64
C SER A 309 15.03 -26.48 23.33
N GLU A 310 14.79 -25.24 23.75
CA GLU A 310 13.52 -24.79 24.33
C GLU A 310 12.41 -24.76 23.28
N ILE A 311 12.70 -24.28 22.07
CA ILE A 311 11.76 -24.30 20.94
C ILE A 311 11.36 -25.75 20.63
N ALA A 312 12.34 -26.66 20.56
CA ALA A 312 12.12 -28.07 20.31
C ALA A 312 11.19 -28.70 21.36
N ARG A 313 11.45 -28.44 22.65
CA ARG A 313 10.61 -28.90 23.76
C ARG A 313 9.19 -28.33 23.68
N ARG A 314 9.05 -27.04 23.39
CA ARG A 314 7.75 -26.35 23.33
C ARG A 314 6.90 -26.80 22.14
N LEU A 315 7.52 -27.14 21.01
CA LEU A 315 6.84 -27.60 19.81
C LEU A 315 6.71 -29.12 19.71
N GLY A 316 7.29 -29.88 20.65
CA GLY A 316 7.27 -31.35 20.65
C GLY A 316 8.05 -31.97 19.49
N ILE A 317 9.16 -31.36 19.06
CA ILE A 317 9.97 -31.81 17.92
C ILE A 317 11.44 -31.95 18.31
N ALA A 318 12.25 -32.61 17.47
CA ALA A 318 13.69 -32.71 17.70
C ALA A 318 14.40 -31.36 17.51
N ARG A 319 15.42 -31.07 18.34
CA ARG A 319 16.30 -29.89 18.18
C ARG A 319 16.90 -29.80 16.77
N GLN A 320 17.28 -30.93 16.18
CA GLN A 320 17.81 -30.97 14.81
C GLN A 320 16.78 -30.51 13.78
N ALA A 321 15.49 -30.79 13.99
CA ALA A 321 14.42 -30.31 13.11
C ALA A 321 14.29 -28.78 13.17
N VAL A 322 14.44 -28.19 14.36
CA VAL A 322 14.47 -26.72 14.54
C VAL A 322 15.66 -26.12 13.79
N SER A 323 16.86 -26.70 13.93
CA SER A 323 18.06 -26.21 13.24
C SER A 323 17.91 -26.27 11.71
N LYS A 324 17.42 -27.38 11.17
CA LYS A 324 17.18 -27.54 9.72
C LYS A 324 16.11 -26.56 9.21
N ALA A 325 15.04 -26.38 9.98
CA ALA A 325 13.99 -25.42 9.64
C ALA A 325 14.56 -24.00 9.54
N LEU A 326 15.29 -23.54 10.56
CA LEU A 326 15.92 -22.21 10.57
C LEU A 326 16.89 -22.00 9.41
N ALA A 327 17.73 -22.99 9.12
CA ALA A 327 18.68 -22.93 8.00
C ALA A 327 17.99 -22.82 6.63
N SER A 328 16.79 -23.40 6.48
CA SER A 328 16.01 -23.36 5.24
C SER A 328 15.18 -22.09 5.05
N ILE A 329 15.10 -21.21 6.04
CA ILE A 329 14.27 -20.00 5.98
C ILE A 329 15.12 -18.83 5.46
N PRO A 330 14.75 -18.20 4.34
CA PRO A 330 15.42 -17.00 3.85
C PRO A 330 15.49 -15.88 4.89
N ALA A 331 16.63 -15.20 4.99
CA ALA A 331 16.91 -14.18 5.99
C ALA A 331 15.86 -13.04 6.06
N MET A 332 15.18 -12.75 4.95
CA MET A 332 14.13 -11.74 4.89
C MET A 332 12.92 -12.05 5.80
N PHE A 333 12.64 -13.33 6.06
CA PHE A 333 11.54 -13.75 6.94
C PHE A 333 11.91 -13.80 8.42
N HIS A 334 13.19 -13.62 8.76
CA HIS A 334 13.61 -13.63 10.16
C HIS A 334 13.16 -12.36 10.88
N LEU A 335 12.58 -12.53 12.07
CA LEU A 335 12.19 -11.44 12.94
C LEU A 335 13.43 -10.98 13.73
N LYS A 336 13.98 -9.80 13.42
CA LYS A 336 15.12 -9.25 14.18
C LYS A 336 14.59 -8.48 15.40
N LYS A 337 15.14 -8.74 16.60
CA LYS A 337 14.93 -7.85 17.75
C LYS A 337 15.56 -6.48 17.42
N LYS A 338 14.83 -5.37 17.63
CA LYS A 338 15.48 -4.06 17.76
C LYS A 338 16.44 -4.19 18.95
N ARG A 339 17.75 -3.97 18.73
CA ARG A 339 18.67 -3.76 19.85
C ARG A 339 18.13 -2.56 20.64
N PRO A 340 17.95 -2.66 21.96
CA PRO A 340 17.71 -1.46 22.75
C PRO A 340 18.89 -0.52 22.48
N ILE A 341 18.56 0.71 22.09
CA ILE A 341 19.53 1.80 22.05
C ILE A 341 20.01 1.93 23.50
N ARG A 342 21.28 1.59 23.73
CA ARG A 342 21.93 1.80 25.03
C ARG A 342 22.28 3.26 25.18
#